data_AF-A0A674AT38-F1
#
_entry.id   AF-A0A674AT38-F1
#
_cell.length_a   1.000
_cell.length_b   1.000
_cell.length_c   1.000
_cell.angle_alpha   90.00
_cell.angle_beta   90.00
_cell.angle_gamma   90.00
#
_symmetry.space_group_name_H-M   'P 1'
#
loop_
_entity.id
_entity.type
_entity.pdbx_description
1 polymer ?
#
loop_
_entity_poly.entity_id
_entity_poly.type
_entity_poly.pdbx_seq_one_letter_code
_entity_poly.pdbx_strand_id
1 'polypeptide(L)'
;EKRTKTEEENEKLRQKLIEVEVTKQALHNQLEKAKELSLKRRGGRDVQKEKRIPQTPVEEDNEDLKCQLAFIKEEAILMRKKMAKIDKEKDRLEHELQKYRSFYGDVDSPGPKGEAGGPATTRESELKLRLRLVEEEANILGRKIVELEVENRGLKAELEDMRDRDEVAGGSAEQGCSREQGEELRELRQQLQLVEDEAELLRRNLQDAEEDNNKVTGELNKLKYKEGSRHGAGGGGGGAGAAADRAKVEVLQEELKAARLQINELSGKVMQMQYENRVLLSNMQRYDLASHLGIRASPRESDAESDGGDDASTSSRFPPHRKREGPIGGESDSDEVRNIRCLTPTRSLYTPESRFLPRSLKDRQQMVDIRIEAERLGRTVDRLIADTGTIMAEARVYMVSNGELYEEEGSTVREHELLYRITAQMKAFRKELQVFIDRLDVPKPEDKEEEEPLSVS
;
A
#
# COMPACT_ATOMS: atom_id res chain seq x y z
N GLU A 1 48.07 37.25 -6.26
CA GLU A 1 49.32 38.02 -6.35
C GLU A 1 49.74 38.43 -7.77
N LYS A 2 49.88 37.52 -8.75
CA LYS A 2 50.26 37.95 -10.11
C LYS A 2 49.19 38.76 -10.84
N ARG A 3 47.91 38.38 -10.69
CA ARG A 3 46.77 39.11 -11.29
C ARG A 3 46.56 40.51 -10.69
N THR A 4 46.72 40.64 -9.36
CA THR A 4 46.56 41.92 -8.66
C THR A 4 47.66 42.91 -9.06
N LYS A 5 48.90 42.46 -9.21
CA LYS A 5 50.01 43.31 -9.71
C LYS A 5 49.75 43.81 -11.14
N THR A 6 49.24 42.95 -12.02
CA THR A 6 48.91 43.36 -13.41
C THR A 6 47.69 44.29 -13.50
N GLU A 7 46.76 44.19 -12.56
CA GLU A 7 45.60 45.10 -12.46
C GLU A 7 46.04 46.48 -11.96
N GLU A 8 46.89 46.55 -10.94
CA GLU A 8 47.47 47.80 -10.42
C GLU A 8 48.32 48.53 -11.48
N GLU A 9 49.10 47.80 -12.27
CA GLU A 9 49.88 48.38 -13.38
C GLU A 9 48.96 48.93 -14.48
N ASN A 10 47.88 48.23 -14.82
CA ASN A 10 46.88 48.71 -15.77
C ASN A 10 46.17 49.97 -15.27
N GLU A 11 45.84 50.04 -13.98
CA GLU A 11 45.20 51.21 -13.39
C GLU A 11 46.13 52.43 -13.41
N LYS A 12 47.42 52.24 -13.09
CA LYS A 12 48.44 53.28 -13.22
C LYS A 12 48.60 53.76 -14.67
N LEU A 13 48.53 52.87 -15.65
CA LEU A 13 48.58 53.24 -17.07
C LEU A 13 47.35 54.04 -17.49
N ARG A 14 46.15 53.68 -17.00
CA ARG A 14 44.92 54.44 -17.25
C ARG A 14 44.98 55.84 -16.64
N GLN A 15 45.47 55.97 -15.41
CA GLN A 15 45.67 57.27 -14.77
C GLN A 15 46.65 58.16 -15.56
N LYS A 16 47.80 57.62 -15.98
CA LYS A 16 48.76 58.33 -16.83
C LYS A 16 48.17 58.76 -18.17
N LEU A 17 47.33 57.93 -18.79
CA LEU A 17 46.65 58.28 -20.04
C LEU A 17 45.69 59.48 -19.85
N ILE A 18 44.94 59.50 -18.75
CA ILE A 18 44.05 60.61 -18.41
C ILE A 18 44.86 61.90 -18.19
N GLU A 19 45.96 61.84 -17.42
CA GLU A 19 46.82 63.00 -17.19
C GLU A 19 47.40 63.56 -18.50
N VAL A 20 47.85 62.68 -19.40
CA VAL A 20 48.36 63.09 -20.73
C VAL A 20 47.26 63.73 -21.58
N GLU A 21 46.04 63.19 -21.58
CA GLU A 21 44.95 63.79 -22.37
C GLU A 21 44.49 65.13 -21.80
N VAL A 22 44.46 65.28 -20.47
CA VAL A 22 44.15 66.55 -19.80
C VAL A 22 45.22 67.61 -20.08
N THR A 23 46.50 67.26 -20.00
CA THR A 23 47.60 68.20 -20.32
C THR A 23 47.57 68.59 -21.79
N LYS A 24 47.28 67.65 -22.70
CA LYS A 24 47.11 67.92 -24.13
C LYS A 24 45.92 68.85 -24.39
N GLN A 25 44.77 68.65 -23.76
CA GLN A 25 43.62 69.57 -23.86
C GLN A 25 43.96 70.96 -23.32
N ALA A 26 44.65 71.04 -22.18
CA ALA A 26 45.06 72.32 -21.59
C ALA A 26 46.00 73.09 -22.54
N LEU A 27 46.99 72.42 -23.12
CA LEU A 27 47.90 73.02 -24.10
C LEU A 27 47.17 73.43 -25.39
N HIS A 28 46.24 72.62 -25.88
CA HIS A 28 45.41 72.98 -27.04
C HIS A 28 44.59 74.25 -26.77
N ASN A 29 43.96 74.34 -25.59
CA ASN A 29 43.21 75.52 -25.17
C ASN A 29 44.11 76.76 -25.04
N GLN A 30 45.34 76.62 -24.55
CA GLN A 30 46.30 77.73 -24.50
C GLN A 30 46.72 78.19 -25.90
N LEU A 31 46.88 77.26 -26.84
CA LEU A 31 47.24 77.56 -28.22
C LEU A 31 46.10 78.30 -28.95
N GLU A 32 44.86 77.88 -28.76
CA GLU A 32 43.69 78.59 -29.30
C GLU A 32 43.55 80.00 -28.69
N LYS A 33 43.74 80.16 -27.37
CA LYS A 33 43.79 81.48 -26.73
C LYS A 33 44.91 82.36 -27.29
N ALA A 34 46.09 81.80 -27.54
CA ALA A 34 47.21 82.54 -28.12
C ALA A 34 46.93 82.97 -29.57
N LYS A 35 46.29 82.11 -30.38
CA LYS A 35 45.81 82.47 -31.72
C LYS A 35 44.81 83.61 -31.67
N GLU A 36 43.80 83.53 -30.78
CA GLU A 36 42.78 84.56 -30.63
C GLU A 36 43.38 85.92 -30.22
N LEU A 37 44.32 85.92 -29.28
CA LEU A 37 45.04 87.13 -28.85
C LEU A 37 45.91 87.73 -29.97
N SER A 38 46.52 86.89 -30.82
CA SER A 38 47.30 87.32 -31.97
C SER A 38 46.44 87.96 -33.08
N LEU A 39 45.23 87.44 -33.29
CA LEU A 39 44.22 88.00 -34.20
C LEU A 39 43.74 89.37 -33.71
N LYS A 40 43.50 89.52 -32.40
CA LYS A 40 43.09 90.81 -31.81
C LYS A 40 44.17 91.89 -31.92
N ARG A 41 45.46 91.55 -31.91
CA ARG A 41 46.56 92.52 -32.10
C ARG A 41 46.75 93.00 -33.55
N ARG A 42 46.09 92.38 -34.53
CA ARG A 42 46.19 92.75 -35.96
C ARG A 42 45.04 93.64 -36.45
N GLY A 43 44.00 93.88 -35.64
CA GLY A 43 42.74 94.51 -36.08
C GLY A 43 42.30 95.79 -35.36
N GLY A 44 43.22 96.71 -35.04
CA GLY A 44 42.83 97.96 -34.36
C GLY A 44 43.66 99.19 -34.75
N ARG A 45 43.18 99.96 -35.73
CA ARG A 45 43.55 101.37 -35.94
C ARG A 45 42.33 102.17 -36.41
N ASP A 46 42.14 103.31 -35.76
CA ASP A 46 41.40 104.53 -36.15
C ASP A 46 39.85 104.48 -36.19
N VAL A 47 39.16 105.29 -35.37
CA VAL A 47 38.86 106.73 -35.58
C VAL A 47 37.98 107.27 -34.42
N GLN A 48 38.18 108.55 -34.14
CA GLN A 48 37.66 109.45 -33.10
C GLN A 48 36.32 110.16 -33.42
N LYS A 49 35.63 110.63 -32.35
CA LYS A 49 34.63 111.74 -32.23
C LYS A 49 33.23 111.48 -32.85
N GLU A 50 32.08 111.97 -32.36
CA GLU A 50 31.76 113.15 -31.55
C GLU A 50 30.35 113.05 -30.90
N LYS A 51 30.17 113.83 -29.83
CA LYS A 51 29.02 114.10 -28.96
C LYS A 51 27.58 113.96 -29.51
N ARG A 52 26.76 113.20 -28.77
CA ARG A 52 25.46 113.65 -28.21
C ARG A 52 25.37 113.09 -26.80
N ILE A 53 24.83 113.84 -25.84
CA ILE A 53 24.37 113.26 -24.58
C ILE A 53 22.92 112.85 -24.81
N PRO A 54 22.65 111.54 -24.87
CA PRO A 54 21.45 110.98 -24.28
C PRO A 54 21.86 109.74 -23.50
N GLN A 55 22.15 109.89 -22.20
CA GLN A 55 22.89 108.91 -21.39
C GLN A 55 24.26 108.57 -22.01
N THR A 56 25.32 108.62 -21.22
CA THR A 56 26.61 108.14 -21.74
C THR A 56 26.44 106.66 -22.16
N PRO A 57 27.07 106.15 -23.23
CA PRO A 57 27.03 104.71 -23.54
C PRO A 57 27.39 103.85 -22.32
N VAL A 58 28.22 104.41 -21.44
CA VAL A 58 28.59 103.87 -20.14
C VAL A 58 27.41 103.80 -19.15
N GLU A 59 26.46 104.74 -19.17
CA GLU A 59 25.24 104.73 -18.34
C GLU A 59 24.20 103.70 -18.83
N GLU A 60 23.95 103.59 -20.14
CA GLU A 60 23.09 102.54 -20.71
C GLU A 60 23.70 101.15 -20.47
N ASP A 61 25.00 100.97 -20.71
CA ASP A 61 25.74 99.75 -20.36
C ASP A 61 25.65 99.46 -18.84
N ASN A 62 25.64 100.49 -17.99
CA ASN A 62 25.46 100.32 -16.54
C ASN A 62 24.03 99.90 -16.16
N GLU A 63 23.01 100.33 -16.89
CA GLU A 63 21.62 99.91 -16.70
C GLU A 63 21.42 98.47 -17.19
N ASP A 64 21.97 98.12 -18.34
CA ASP A 64 21.96 96.75 -18.87
C ASP A 64 22.73 95.79 -17.96
N LEU A 65 23.89 96.18 -17.44
CA LEU A 65 24.63 95.40 -16.45
C LEU A 65 23.83 95.23 -15.15
N LYS A 66 23.08 96.24 -14.70
CA LYS A 66 22.18 96.12 -13.53
C LYS A 66 21.03 95.16 -13.81
N CYS A 67 20.43 95.20 -15.00
CA CYS A 67 19.38 94.28 -15.45
C CYS A 67 19.90 92.83 -15.55
N GLN A 68 21.05 92.62 -16.20
CA GLN A 68 21.71 91.31 -16.26
C GLN A 68 22.06 90.79 -14.85
N LEU A 69 22.57 91.65 -13.98
CA LEU A 69 22.84 91.30 -12.59
C LEU A 69 21.56 90.94 -11.83
N ALA A 70 20.43 91.61 -12.10
CA ALA A 70 19.14 91.26 -11.52
C ALA A 70 18.65 89.88 -11.99
N PHE A 71 18.77 89.58 -13.28
CA PHE A 71 18.46 88.24 -13.83
C PHE A 71 19.34 87.15 -13.23
N ILE A 72 20.65 87.38 -13.14
CA ILE A 72 21.59 86.42 -12.51
C ILE A 72 21.24 86.23 -11.02
N LYS A 73 20.85 87.29 -10.31
CA LYS A 73 20.41 87.20 -8.91
C LYS A 73 19.12 86.38 -8.77
N GLU A 74 18.14 86.61 -9.63
CA GLU A 74 16.89 85.86 -9.65
C GLU A 74 17.12 84.39 -10.00
N GLU A 75 17.96 84.12 -11.02
CA GLU A 75 18.38 82.77 -11.40
C GLU A 75 19.11 82.06 -10.26
N ALA A 76 20.02 82.76 -9.55
CA ALA A 76 20.69 82.19 -8.37
C ALA A 76 19.72 81.88 -7.23
N ILE A 77 18.69 82.72 -7.01
CA ILE A 77 17.61 82.43 -6.04
C ILE A 77 16.81 81.21 -6.49
N LEU A 78 16.47 81.11 -7.78
CA LEU A 78 15.75 79.98 -8.34
C LEU A 78 16.56 78.68 -8.21
N MET A 79 17.86 78.72 -8.48
CA MET A 79 18.76 77.57 -8.32
C MET A 79 18.86 77.14 -6.86
N ARG A 80 19.00 78.07 -5.90
CA ARG A 80 18.95 77.74 -4.47
C ARG A 80 17.62 77.08 -4.07
N LYS A 81 16.49 77.56 -4.62
CA LYS A 81 15.18 76.91 -4.39
C LYS A 81 15.10 75.50 -4.98
N LYS A 82 15.67 75.27 -6.16
CA LYS A 82 15.73 73.93 -6.79
C LYS A 82 16.62 72.99 -5.99
N MET A 83 17.80 73.44 -5.55
CA MET A 83 18.68 72.65 -4.68
C MET A 83 17.98 72.25 -3.39
N ALA A 84 17.29 73.18 -2.72
CA ALA A 84 16.54 72.85 -1.50
C ALA A 84 15.38 71.85 -1.74
N LYS A 85 14.83 71.77 -2.96
CA LYS A 85 13.85 70.72 -3.32
C LYS A 85 14.54 69.37 -3.53
N ILE A 86 15.66 69.36 -4.25
CA ILE A 86 16.46 68.16 -4.49
C ILE A 86 16.97 67.58 -3.18
N ASP A 87 17.45 68.41 -2.24
CA ASP A 87 17.90 67.94 -0.92
C ASP A 87 16.76 67.27 -0.15
N LYS A 88 15.56 67.87 -0.18
CA LYS A 88 14.37 67.24 0.45
C LYS A 88 13.96 65.94 -0.22
N GLU A 89 14.06 65.84 -1.55
CA GLU A 89 13.78 64.61 -2.28
C GLU A 89 14.84 63.54 -2.02
N LYS A 90 16.12 63.95 -1.94
CA LYS A 90 17.24 63.10 -1.55
C LYS A 90 17.02 62.53 -0.15
N ASP A 91 16.71 63.35 0.85
CA ASP A 91 16.45 62.90 2.22
C ASP A 91 15.27 61.89 2.27
N ARG A 92 14.20 62.16 1.50
CA ARG A 92 13.06 61.23 1.38
C ARG A 92 13.48 59.89 0.77
N LEU A 93 14.23 59.91 -0.32
CA LEU A 93 14.72 58.70 -0.98
C LEU A 93 15.71 57.95 -0.07
N GLU A 94 16.56 58.65 0.68
CA GLU A 94 17.46 58.05 1.67
C GLU A 94 16.68 57.36 2.80
N HIS A 95 15.58 57.96 3.27
CA HIS A 95 14.69 57.31 4.24
C HIS A 95 13.96 56.09 3.67
N GLU A 96 13.49 56.15 2.42
CA GLU A 96 12.91 54.99 1.74
C GLU A 96 13.95 53.88 1.57
N LEU A 97 15.17 54.22 1.14
CA LEU A 97 16.28 53.27 1.06
C LEU A 97 16.64 52.67 2.43
N GLN A 98 16.67 53.47 3.49
CA GLN A 98 16.86 52.99 4.86
C GLN A 98 15.76 52.00 5.26
N LYS A 99 14.50 52.30 4.90
CA LYS A 99 13.36 51.41 5.13
C LYS A 99 13.55 50.10 4.34
N TYR A 100 13.87 50.16 3.05
CA TYR A 100 14.16 48.97 2.27
C TYR A 100 15.34 48.16 2.84
N ARG A 101 16.42 48.82 3.28
CA ARG A 101 17.55 48.18 3.97
C ARG A 101 17.12 47.50 5.27
N SER A 102 16.19 48.08 6.03
CA SER A 102 15.67 47.47 7.25
C SER A 102 14.80 46.24 6.99
N PHE A 103 14.05 46.22 5.88
CA PHE A 103 13.20 45.09 5.50
C PHE A 103 13.97 43.97 4.80
N TYR A 104 14.99 44.30 3.99
CA TYR A 104 15.60 43.39 3.04
C TYR A 104 17.12 43.22 3.19
N GLY A 105 17.77 43.98 4.08
CA GLY A 105 19.22 43.98 4.26
C GLY A 105 19.96 44.97 3.35
N ASP A 106 21.23 45.25 3.67
CA ASP A 106 22.08 46.19 2.94
C ASP A 106 22.86 45.49 1.82
N VAL A 107 22.77 46.03 0.60
CA VAL A 107 23.29 45.42 -0.64
C VAL A 107 24.65 46.04 -1.05
N ASP A 108 25.04 47.16 -0.45
CA ASP A 108 26.23 47.94 -0.85
C ASP A 108 27.52 47.56 -0.09
N SER A 109 27.49 46.55 0.78
CA SER A 109 28.72 46.05 1.43
C SER A 109 29.61 45.32 0.41
N PRO A 110 30.89 45.71 0.22
CA PRO A 110 31.78 45.04 -0.72
C PRO A 110 32.21 43.67 -0.16
N GLY A 111 31.42 42.65 -0.47
CA GLY A 111 31.65 41.24 -0.14
C GLY A 111 31.31 40.33 -1.32
N PRO A 112 31.92 39.12 -1.40
CA PRO A 112 32.21 38.43 -2.65
C PRO A 112 30.94 38.04 -3.42
N LYS A 113 30.97 38.32 -4.72
CA LYS A 113 29.93 37.95 -5.70
C LYS A 113 29.70 36.44 -5.65
N GLY A 114 28.55 36.02 -5.14
CA GLY A 114 28.12 34.63 -5.11
C GLY A 114 26.74 34.50 -4.47
N GLU A 115 25.72 34.69 -5.29
CA GLU A 115 24.30 34.30 -5.17
C GLU A 115 23.61 34.26 -3.78
N ALA A 116 22.48 34.97 -3.74
CA ALA A 116 21.46 35.03 -2.69
C ALA A 116 21.82 35.86 -1.44
N GLY A 117 21.31 37.09 -1.43
CA GLY A 117 21.50 38.11 -0.40
C GLY A 117 20.75 37.80 0.89
N GLY A 118 21.52 37.49 1.93
CA GLY A 118 21.11 37.54 3.33
C GLY A 118 22.33 37.78 4.23
N PRO A 119 22.16 38.28 5.47
CA PRO A 119 23.26 38.51 6.40
C PRO A 119 24.07 37.22 6.62
N ALA A 120 25.41 37.34 6.66
CA ALA A 120 26.31 36.19 6.80
C ALA A 120 25.94 35.27 7.99
N THR A 121 25.50 35.86 9.10
CA THR A 121 25.07 35.15 10.31
C THR A 121 23.76 34.37 10.12
N THR A 122 22.81 34.89 9.35
CA THR A 122 21.53 34.23 9.08
C THR A 122 21.75 33.05 8.12
N ARG A 123 22.54 33.25 7.06
CA ARG A 123 22.91 32.17 6.13
C ARG A 123 23.74 31.09 6.82
N GLU A 124 24.69 31.47 7.67
CA GLU A 124 25.48 30.53 8.46
C GLU A 124 24.57 29.71 9.40
N SER A 125 23.60 30.35 10.05
CA SER A 125 22.63 29.65 10.89
C SER A 125 21.71 28.70 10.09
N GLU A 126 21.30 29.10 8.89
CA GLU A 126 20.48 28.29 8.00
C GLU A 126 21.26 27.08 7.46
N LEU A 127 22.50 27.28 7.01
CA LEU A 127 23.37 26.20 6.55
C LEU A 127 23.71 25.24 7.70
N LYS A 128 23.92 25.76 8.92
CA LYS A 128 24.14 24.95 10.12
C LYS A 128 22.91 24.12 10.49
N LEU A 129 21.70 24.66 10.32
CA LEU A 129 20.46 23.91 10.49
C LEU A 129 20.32 22.82 9.42
N ARG A 130 20.54 23.14 8.14
CA ARG A 130 20.50 22.16 7.04
C ARG A 130 21.51 21.04 7.25
N LEU A 131 22.73 21.37 7.69
CA LEU A 131 23.76 20.39 8.00
C LEU A 131 23.31 19.46 9.13
N ARG A 132 22.75 20.01 10.23
CA ARG A 132 22.20 19.21 11.33
C ARG A 132 21.07 18.28 10.88
N LEU A 133 20.16 18.76 10.03
CA LEU A 133 19.08 17.91 9.50
C LEU A 133 19.63 16.76 8.66
N VAL A 134 20.60 17.01 7.79
CA VAL A 134 21.26 15.96 7.00
C VAL A 134 22.01 14.98 7.90
N GLU A 135 22.69 15.46 8.94
CA GLU A 135 23.34 14.62 9.95
C GLU A 135 22.31 13.75 10.70
N GLU A 136 21.17 14.33 11.10
CA GLU A 136 20.07 13.61 11.75
C GLU A 136 19.43 12.57 10.83
N GLU A 137 19.17 12.91 9.57
CA GLU A 137 18.69 11.98 8.54
C GLU A 137 19.67 10.82 8.33
N ALA A 138 20.96 11.12 8.19
CA ALA A 138 22.01 10.10 8.09
C ALA A 138 22.07 9.21 9.33
N ASN A 139 21.86 9.77 10.53
CA ASN A 139 21.81 9.00 11.77
C ASN A 139 20.57 8.10 11.87
N ILE A 140 19.41 8.57 11.42
CA ILE A 140 18.18 7.76 11.38
C ILE A 140 18.34 6.62 10.38
N LEU A 141 18.84 6.92 9.18
CA LEU A 141 19.11 5.92 8.14
C LEU A 141 20.17 4.92 8.60
N GLY A 142 21.24 5.37 9.25
CA GLY A 142 22.26 4.50 9.83
C GLY A 142 21.69 3.50 10.84
N ARG A 143 20.79 3.95 11.73
CA ARG A 143 20.07 3.03 12.63
C ARG A 143 19.17 2.07 11.88
N LYS A 144 18.43 2.54 10.87
CA LYS A 144 17.54 1.67 10.08
C LYS A 144 18.30 0.62 9.29
N ILE A 145 19.48 0.95 8.77
CA ILE A 145 20.37 -0.01 8.10
C ILE A 145 20.76 -1.11 9.10
N VAL A 146 21.23 -0.76 10.29
CA VAL A 146 21.62 -1.76 11.32
C VAL A 146 20.43 -2.62 11.74
N GLU A 147 19.26 -2.03 11.94
CA GLU A 147 18.02 -2.75 12.26
C GLU A 147 17.67 -3.78 11.17
N LEU A 148 17.66 -3.34 9.91
CA LEU A 148 17.41 -4.21 8.76
C LEU A 148 18.51 -5.25 8.57
N GLU A 149 19.77 -4.95 8.90
CA GLU A 149 20.86 -5.93 8.87
C GLU A 149 20.69 -7.01 9.93
N VAL A 150 20.27 -6.63 11.15
CA VAL A 150 19.97 -7.57 12.23
C VAL A 150 18.77 -8.43 11.87
N GLU A 151 17.68 -7.83 11.37
CA GLU A 151 16.51 -8.55 10.89
C GLU A 151 16.86 -9.51 9.74
N ASN A 152 17.63 -9.07 8.75
CA ASN A 152 18.08 -9.94 7.66
C ASN A 152 18.96 -11.08 8.15
N ARG A 153 19.84 -10.86 9.15
CA ARG A 153 20.63 -11.93 9.75
C ARG A 153 19.73 -12.90 10.53
N GLY A 154 18.73 -12.39 11.25
CA GLY A 154 17.73 -13.19 11.94
C GLY A 154 16.93 -14.07 10.98
N LEU A 155 16.37 -13.49 9.92
CA LEU A 155 15.65 -14.23 8.88
C LEU A 155 16.55 -15.24 8.15
N LYS A 156 17.83 -14.90 7.90
CA LYS A 156 18.78 -15.86 7.34
C LYS A 156 19.05 -17.02 8.29
N ALA A 157 19.20 -16.76 9.58
CA ALA A 157 19.35 -17.81 10.58
C ALA A 157 18.08 -18.66 10.69
N GLU A 158 16.88 -18.07 10.61
CA GLU A 158 15.62 -18.83 10.59
C GLU A 158 15.49 -19.69 9.32
N LEU A 159 15.89 -19.17 8.16
CA LEU A 159 15.93 -19.94 6.92
C LEU A 159 16.97 -21.07 6.98
N GLU A 160 18.12 -20.83 7.62
CA GLU A 160 19.15 -21.82 7.88
C GLU A 160 18.64 -22.86 8.89
N ASP A 161 17.96 -22.49 9.97
CA ASP A 161 17.34 -23.40 10.94
C ASP A 161 16.23 -24.26 10.32
N MET A 162 15.45 -23.71 9.39
CA MET A 162 14.44 -24.47 8.65
C MET A 162 15.08 -25.40 7.62
N ARG A 163 16.15 -24.96 6.92
CA ARG A 163 16.94 -25.83 6.06
C ARG A 163 17.65 -26.92 6.84
N ASP A 164 18.25 -26.60 7.98
CA ASP A 164 18.89 -27.54 8.88
C ASP A 164 17.83 -28.44 9.50
N ARG A 165 16.60 -27.98 9.76
CA ARG A 165 15.49 -28.88 10.11
C ARG A 165 15.10 -29.79 8.95
N ASP A 166 15.15 -29.33 7.70
CA ASP A 166 14.85 -30.14 6.52
C ASP A 166 16.02 -31.10 6.18
N GLU A 167 17.28 -30.73 6.47
CA GLU A 167 18.49 -31.54 6.28
C GLU A 167 18.76 -32.46 7.46
N VAL A 168 18.46 -32.05 8.69
CA VAL A 168 18.34 -32.92 9.86
C VAL A 168 17.10 -33.78 9.69
N ALA A 169 16.00 -33.34 9.07
CA ALA A 169 14.91 -34.24 8.67
C ALA A 169 15.33 -35.19 7.53
N GLY A 170 16.26 -34.75 6.68
CA GLY A 170 16.84 -35.53 5.58
C GLY A 170 18.05 -36.41 5.96
N GLY A 171 18.67 -36.21 7.14
CA GLY A 171 19.94 -36.84 7.50
C GLY A 171 20.12 -37.16 9.00
N SER A 172 19.13 -36.86 9.85
CA SER A 172 19.14 -37.19 11.29
C SER A 172 17.75 -37.51 11.88
N ALA A 173 16.68 -37.27 11.14
CA ALA A 173 15.39 -37.91 11.38
C ALA A 173 15.37 -39.34 10.80
N GLU A 174 16.44 -39.78 10.13
CA GLU A 174 16.66 -41.21 9.80
C GLU A 174 16.70 -42.15 11.01
N GLN A 175 16.77 -41.67 12.27
CA GLN A 175 16.77 -42.56 13.43
C GLN A 175 15.52 -42.48 14.32
N GLY A 176 14.63 -41.49 14.16
CA GLY A 176 13.47 -41.28 15.06
C GLY A 176 12.15 -41.11 14.33
N CYS A 177 11.92 -39.93 13.71
CA CYS A 177 10.65 -39.61 13.06
C CYS A 177 10.57 -39.95 11.56
N SER A 178 11.69 -40.01 10.81
CA SER A 178 11.67 -40.48 9.41
C SER A 178 11.62 -41.99 9.29
N ARG A 179 12.02 -42.72 10.35
CA ARG A 179 11.92 -44.18 10.38
C ARG A 179 10.46 -44.60 10.43
N GLU A 180 9.66 -43.96 11.29
CA GLU A 180 8.22 -44.22 11.39
C GLU A 180 7.47 -43.77 10.12
N GLN A 181 7.70 -42.55 9.61
CA GLN A 181 7.08 -42.12 8.34
C GLN A 181 7.55 -42.95 7.13
N GLY A 182 8.81 -43.41 7.14
CA GLY A 182 9.36 -44.30 6.10
C GLY A 182 8.86 -45.74 6.21
N GLU A 183 8.61 -46.23 7.43
CA GLU A 183 7.97 -47.52 7.71
C GLU A 183 6.49 -47.44 7.32
N GLU A 184 5.77 -46.39 7.67
CA GLU A 184 4.40 -46.12 7.23
C GLU A 184 4.30 -46.03 5.70
N LEU A 185 5.24 -45.34 5.03
CA LEU A 185 5.27 -45.27 3.56
C LEU A 185 5.60 -46.63 2.92
N ARG A 186 6.44 -47.45 3.57
CA ARG A 186 6.76 -48.82 3.12
C ARG A 186 5.58 -49.77 3.36
N GLU A 187 4.91 -49.66 4.50
CA GLU A 187 3.69 -50.39 4.83
C GLU A 187 2.56 -50.03 3.89
N LEU A 188 2.37 -48.75 3.57
CA LEU A 188 1.37 -48.31 2.61
C LEU A 188 1.67 -48.81 1.19
N ARG A 189 2.95 -48.81 0.79
CA ARG A 189 3.37 -49.44 -0.49
C ARG A 189 3.14 -50.95 -0.49
N GLN A 190 3.38 -51.63 0.63
CA GLN A 190 3.12 -53.06 0.77
C GLN A 190 1.62 -53.38 0.76
N GLN A 191 0.80 -52.58 1.45
CA GLN A 191 -0.66 -52.69 1.42
C GLN A 191 -1.20 -52.45 0.01
N LEU A 192 -0.68 -51.45 -0.71
CA LEU A 192 -1.04 -51.20 -2.09
C LEU A 192 -0.72 -52.41 -2.98
N GLN A 193 0.49 -52.99 -2.85
CA GLN A 193 0.86 -54.20 -3.59
C GLN A 193 -0.06 -55.39 -3.26
N LEU A 194 -0.42 -55.59 -2.00
CA LEU A 194 -1.33 -56.66 -1.60
C LEU A 194 -2.73 -56.46 -2.18
N VAL A 195 -3.23 -55.23 -2.22
CA VAL A 195 -4.52 -54.89 -2.84
C VAL A 195 -4.46 -55.07 -4.36
N GLU A 196 -3.34 -54.73 -5.00
CA GLU A 196 -3.11 -54.98 -6.42
C GLU A 196 -3.10 -56.49 -6.72
N ASP A 197 -2.38 -57.29 -5.95
CA ASP A 197 -2.32 -58.75 -6.08
C ASP A 197 -3.68 -59.40 -5.83
N GLU A 198 -4.45 -58.93 -4.83
CA GLU A 198 -5.81 -59.39 -4.57
C GLU A 198 -6.75 -59.04 -5.72
N ALA A 199 -6.65 -57.83 -6.28
CA ALA A 199 -7.43 -57.43 -7.44
C ALA A 199 -7.11 -58.28 -8.68
N GLU A 200 -5.84 -58.64 -8.89
CA GLU A 200 -5.45 -59.57 -9.95
C GLU A 200 -6.01 -60.98 -9.72
N LEU A 201 -5.96 -61.48 -8.48
CA LEU A 201 -6.51 -62.79 -8.13
C LEU A 201 -8.03 -62.81 -8.31
N LEU A 202 -8.74 -61.76 -7.90
CA LEU A 202 -10.17 -61.62 -8.12
C LEU A 202 -10.51 -61.59 -9.61
N ARG A 203 -9.72 -60.92 -10.46
CA ARG A 203 -9.91 -60.95 -11.93
C ARG A 203 -9.75 -62.37 -12.49
N ARG A 204 -8.75 -63.14 -12.05
CA ARG A 204 -8.57 -64.55 -12.45
C ARG A 204 -9.73 -65.42 -11.99
N ASN A 205 -10.16 -65.29 -10.73
CA ASN A 205 -11.31 -66.05 -10.20
C ASN A 205 -12.61 -65.70 -10.93
N LEU A 206 -12.80 -64.43 -11.28
CA LEU A 206 -13.95 -64.00 -12.07
C LEU A 206 -13.92 -64.65 -13.45
N GLN A 207 -12.76 -64.68 -14.11
CA GLN A 207 -12.59 -65.38 -15.39
C GLN A 207 -12.87 -66.89 -15.27
N ASP A 208 -12.35 -67.57 -14.24
CA ASP A 208 -12.61 -69.00 -14.02
C ASP A 208 -14.11 -69.26 -13.78
N ALA A 209 -14.76 -68.40 -13.00
CA ALA A 209 -16.21 -68.48 -12.76
C ALA A 209 -17.03 -68.20 -14.02
N GLU A 210 -16.59 -67.28 -14.88
CA GLU A 210 -17.19 -67.05 -16.21
C GLU A 210 -17.03 -68.26 -17.12
N GLU A 211 -15.86 -68.91 -17.12
CA GLU A 211 -15.63 -70.14 -17.87
C GLU A 211 -16.53 -71.28 -17.37
N ASP A 212 -16.68 -71.45 -16.06
CA ASP A 212 -17.59 -72.43 -15.48
C ASP A 212 -19.06 -72.11 -15.77
N ASN A 213 -19.46 -70.84 -15.73
CA ASN A 213 -20.80 -70.42 -16.13
C ASN A 213 -21.05 -70.70 -17.62
N ASN A 214 -20.05 -70.49 -18.48
CA ASN A 214 -20.11 -70.86 -19.89
C ASN A 214 -20.23 -72.39 -20.08
N LYS A 215 -19.52 -73.19 -19.29
CA LYS A 215 -19.63 -74.67 -19.31
C LYS A 215 -21.03 -75.10 -18.87
N VAL A 216 -21.53 -74.62 -17.73
CA VAL A 216 -22.86 -74.92 -17.20
C VAL A 216 -23.94 -74.46 -18.17
N THR A 217 -23.82 -73.26 -18.74
CA THR A 217 -24.73 -72.76 -19.77
C THR A 217 -24.69 -73.66 -21.01
N GLY A 218 -23.50 -74.11 -21.42
CA GLY A 218 -23.33 -75.08 -22.50
C GLY A 218 -23.98 -76.44 -22.20
N GLU A 219 -23.85 -76.96 -20.98
CA GLU A 219 -24.50 -78.18 -20.54
C GLU A 219 -26.02 -78.03 -20.43
N LEU A 220 -26.50 -76.91 -19.91
CA LEU A 220 -27.91 -76.57 -19.82
C LEU A 220 -28.53 -76.45 -21.21
N ASN A 221 -27.81 -75.86 -22.17
CA ASN A 221 -28.23 -75.85 -23.57
C ASN A 221 -28.26 -77.26 -24.15
N LYS A 222 -27.22 -78.09 -23.94
CA LYS A 222 -27.22 -79.51 -24.35
C LYS A 222 -28.39 -80.28 -23.74
N LEU A 223 -28.71 -80.04 -22.46
CA LEU A 223 -29.86 -80.62 -21.78
C LEU A 223 -31.16 -80.11 -22.35
N LYS A 224 -31.33 -78.81 -22.62
CA LYS A 224 -32.49 -78.26 -23.33
C LYS A 224 -32.67 -78.87 -24.71
N TYR A 225 -31.60 -79.13 -25.46
CA TYR A 225 -31.70 -79.85 -26.74
C TYR A 225 -32.09 -81.33 -26.54
N LYS A 226 -31.56 -82.01 -25.52
CA LYS A 226 -31.96 -83.38 -25.14
C LYS A 226 -33.37 -83.46 -24.56
N GLU A 227 -33.84 -82.42 -23.88
CA GLU A 227 -35.13 -82.32 -23.21
C GLU A 227 -36.21 -81.82 -24.16
N GLY A 228 -35.86 -80.97 -25.13
CA GLY A 228 -36.64 -80.72 -26.34
C GLY A 228 -36.72 -81.96 -27.23
N SER A 229 -35.70 -82.81 -27.22
CA SER A 229 -35.76 -84.15 -27.83
C SER A 229 -36.56 -85.16 -27.00
N ARG A 230 -36.73 -84.97 -25.68
CA ARG A 230 -37.61 -85.79 -24.82
C ARG A 230 -39.05 -85.29 -24.79
N HIS A 231 -39.31 -83.98 -24.91
CA HIS A 231 -40.67 -83.42 -25.00
C HIS A 231 -41.33 -83.68 -26.37
N GLY A 232 -40.59 -84.20 -27.35
CA GLY A 232 -41.14 -84.81 -28.56
C GLY A 232 -41.65 -86.25 -28.38
N ALA A 233 -41.44 -86.89 -27.21
CA ALA A 233 -41.87 -88.25 -26.93
C ALA A 233 -42.57 -88.29 -25.56
N GLY A 234 -43.88 -88.51 -25.57
CA GLY A 234 -44.73 -88.25 -24.42
C GLY A 234 -44.52 -89.15 -23.21
N GLY A 235 -45.19 -88.78 -22.12
CA GLY A 235 -45.70 -89.73 -21.13
C GLY A 235 -45.24 -89.51 -19.68
N GLY A 236 -46.12 -88.90 -18.89
CA GLY A 236 -46.71 -89.55 -17.71
C GLY A 236 -45.88 -89.73 -16.43
N GLY A 237 -46.47 -89.24 -15.33
CA GLY A 237 -46.17 -89.66 -13.94
C GLY A 237 -45.30 -88.65 -13.19
N GLY A 238 -45.58 -88.25 -11.95
CA GLY A 238 -46.53 -88.72 -10.95
C GLY A 238 -46.07 -88.09 -9.62
N GLY A 239 -47.03 -87.66 -8.79
CA GLY A 239 -46.78 -86.92 -7.55
C GLY A 239 -45.86 -87.64 -6.57
N ALA A 240 -44.80 -86.95 -6.14
CA ALA A 240 -44.02 -87.26 -4.93
C ALA A 240 -43.21 -86.05 -4.40
N GLY A 241 -42.97 -85.00 -5.20
CA GLY A 241 -42.12 -83.85 -4.81
C GLY A 241 -42.74 -82.79 -3.90
N ALA A 242 -44.08 -82.71 -3.81
CA ALA A 242 -44.76 -81.61 -3.12
C ALA A 242 -44.61 -81.63 -1.58
N ALA A 243 -44.36 -82.79 -0.97
CA ALA A 243 -44.18 -82.92 0.48
C ALA A 243 -42.76 -82.53 0.93
N ALA A 244 -41.74 -82.80 0.11
CA ALA A 244 -40.34 -82.46 0.40
C ALA A 244 -40.08 -80.95 0.27
N ASP A 245 -40.76 -80.26 -0.65
CA ASP A 245 -40.68 -78.81 -0.77
C ASP A 245 -41.34 -78.08 0.40
N ARG A 246 -42.44 -78.61 0.94
CA ARG A 246 -43.11 -78.02 2.11
C ARG A 246 -42.23 -78.05 3.36
N ALA A 247 -41.51 -79.15 3.60
CA ALA A 247 -40.58 -79.26 4.72
C ALA A 247 -39.40 -78.28 4.60
N LYS A 248 -38.87 -78.05 3.38
CA LYS A 248 -37.82 -77.06 3.14
C LYS A 248 -38.30 -75.63 3.36
N VAL A 249 -39.54 -75.33 2.97
CA VAL A 249 -40.16 -74.02 3.21
C VAL A 249 -40.35 -73.77 4.71
N GLU A 250 -40.73 -74.77 5.49
CA GLU A 250 -40.86 -74.65 6.95
C GLU A 250 -39.51 -74.39 7.63
N VAL A 251 -38.42 -75.07 7.23
CA VAL A 251 -37.06 -74.82 7.75
C VAL A 251 -36.57 -73.41 7.43
N LEU A 252 -36.71 -72.96 6.17
CA LEU A 252 -36.34 -71.59 5.78
C LEU A 252 -37.18 -70.54 6.52
N GLN A 253 -38.44 -70.85 6.83
CA GLN A 253 -39.31 -69.96 7.60
C GLN A 253 -38.90 -69.88 9.07
N GLU A 254 -38.36 -70.95 9.65
CA GLU A 254 -37.77 -70.95 11.00
C GLU A 254 -36.46 -70.16 11.05
N GLU A 255 -35.57 -70.35 10.07
CA GLU A 255 -34.33 -69.57 9.94
C GLU A 255 -34.62 -68.06 9.77
N LEU A 256 -35.63 -67.71 8.97
CA LEU A 256 -36.07 -66.32 8.82
C LEU A 256 -36.59 -65.73 10.15
N LYS A 257 -37.30 -66.52 10.96
CA LYS A 257 -37.77 -66.10 12.30
C LYS A 257 -36.60 -65.90 13.25
N ALA A 258 -35.61 -66.80 13.24
CA ALA A 258 -34.40 -66.69 14.06
C ALA A 258 -33.57 -65.46 13.66
N ALA A 259 -33.37 -65.22 12.36
CA ALA A 259 -32.68 -64.04 11.85
C ALA A 259 -33.40 -62.74 12.27
N ARG A 260 -34.74 -62.70 12.22
CA ARG A 260 -35.53 -61.55 12.71
C ARG A 260 -35.34 -61.29 14.20
N LEU A 261 -35.29 -62.34 15.03
CA LEU A 261 -35.01 -62.20 16.46
C LEU A 261 -33.59 -61.68 16.69
N GLN A 262 -32.60 -62.20 15.98
CA GLN A 262 -31.22 -61.73 16.07
C GLN A 262 -31.06 -60.26 15.64
N ILE A 263 -31.76 -59.83 14.58
CA ILE A 263 -31.82 -58.43 14.17
C ILE A 263 -32.44 -57.56 15.26
N ASN A 264 -33.51 -58.02 15.91
CA ASN A 264 -34.14 -57.29 17.01
C ASN A 264 -33.22 -57.18 18.23
N GLU A 265 -32.49 -58.25 18.58
CA GLU A 265 -31.49 -58.24 19.66
C GLU A 265 -30.33 -57.28 19.36
N LEU A 266 -29.81 -57.32 18.12
CA LEU A 266 -28.76 -56.41 17.68
C LEU A 266 -29.24 -54.96 17.65
N SER A 267 -30.47 -54.71 17.20
CA SER A 267 -31.10 -53.39 17.24
C SER A 267 -31.18 -52.86 18.68
N GLY A 268 -31.54 -53.70 19.64
CA GLY A 268 -31.51 -53.35 21.08
C GLY A 268 -30.10 -53.01 21.58
N LYS A 269 -29.09 -53.80 21.21
CA LYS A 269 -27.68 -53.54 21.57
C LYS A 269 -27.16 -52.24 20.95
N VAL A 270 -27.54 -51.94 19.70
CA VAL A 270 -27.18 -50.68 19.04
C VAL A 270 -27.83 -49.50 19.75
N MET A 271 -29.11 -49.58 20.11
CA MET A 271 -29.79 -48.53 20.88
C MET A 271 -29.13 -48.31 22.25
N GLN A 272 -28.74 -49.39 22.95
CA GLN A 272 -28.02 -49.31 24.21
C GLN A 272 -26.64 -48.65 24.03
N MET A 273 -25.85 -49.09 23.05
CA MET A 273 -24.56 -48.51 22.75
C MET A 273 -24.65 -47.04 22.34
N GLN A 274 -25.68 -46.65 21.58
CA GLN A 274 -25.92 -45.25 21.23
C GLN A 274 -26.22 -44.41 22.47
N TYR A 275 -27.00 -44.94 23.42
CA TYR A 275 -27.26 -44.28 24.70
C TYR A 275 -25.98 -44.14 25.53
N GLU A 276 -25.21 -45.21 25.68
CA GLU A 276 -23.93 -45.21 26.40
C GLU A 276 -22.93 -44.25 25.76
N ASN A 277 -22.80 -44.23 24.44
CA ASN A 277 -21.93 -43.31 23.71
C ASN A 277 -22.37 -41.84 23.94
N ARG A 278 -23.66 -41.55 23.90
CA ARG A 278 -24.19 -40.20 24.23
C ARG A 278 -23.87 -39.78 25.67
N VAL A 279 -24.00 -40.71 26.62
CA VAL A 279 -23.66 -40.46 28.03
C VAL A 279 -22.15 -40.26 28.21
N LEU A 280 -21.32 -41.08 27.56
CA LEU A 280 -19.86 -41.00 27.59
C LEU A 280 -19.38 -39.67 27.00
N LEU A 281 -19.89 -39.26 25.83
CA LEU A 281 -19.57 -37.96 25.23
C LEU A 281 -19.97 -36.80 26.16
N SER A 282 -21.17 -36.87 26.78
CA SER A 282 -21.60 -35.86 27.76
C SER A 282 -20.71 -35.83 29.00
N ASN A 283 -20.27 -36.99 29.51
CA ASN A 283 -19.36 -37.05 30.64
C ASN A 283 -17.97 -36.52 30.26
N MET A 284 -17.45 -36.86 29.07
CA MET A 284 -16.18 -36.35 28.57
C MET A 284 -16.21 -34.83 28.42
N GLN A 285 -17.29 -34.26 27.89
CA GLN A 285 -17.50 -32.81 27.85
C GLN A 285 -17.54 -32.17 29.25
N ARG A 286 -18.11 -32.84 30.25
CA ARG A 286 -18.06 -32.36 31.64
C ARG A 286 -16.65 -32.42 32.23
N TYR A 287 -15.88 -33.47 31.96
CA TYR A 287 -14.49 -33.57 32.39
C TYR A 287 -13.58 -32.57 31.69
N ASP A 288 -13.81 -32.30 30.41
CA ASP A 288 -13.10 -31.29 29.63
C ASP A 288 -13.43 -29.88 30.13
N LEU A 289 -14.69 -29.59 30.40
CA LEU A 289 -15.09 -28.32 31.03
C LEU A 289 -14.50 -28.18 32.45
N ALA A 290 -14.47 -29.27 33.23
CA ALA A 290 -13.86 -29.28 34.55
C ALA A 290 -12.32 -29.15 34.50
N SER A 291 -11.65 -29.69 33.48
CA SER A 291 -10.20 -29.56 33.28
C SER A 291 -9.83 -28.11 32.92
N HIS A 292 -10.61 -27.45 32.07
CA HIS A 292 -10.47 -26.03 31.77
C HIS A 292 -10.72 -25.13 32.98
N LEU A 293 -11.60 -25.54 33.91
CA LEU A 293 -11.81 -24.85 35.20
C LEU A 293 -10.81 -25.27 36.28
N GLY A 294 -9.99 -26.31 36.04
CA GLY A 294 -9.18 -27.00 37.04
C GLY A 294 -7.66 -26.92 36.87
N ILE A 295 -7.11 -26.17 35.91
CA ILE A 295 -5.65 -26.09 35.72
C ILE A 295 -5.13 -24.65 35.74
N ARG A 296 -4.88 -24.18 36.98
CA ARG A 296 -3.53 -23.71 37.36
C ARG A 296 -3.15 -24.33 38.71
N ALA A 297 -3.03 -25.65 38.74
CA ALA A 297 -2.19 -26.34 39.72
C ALA A 297 -1.18 -27.18 38.94
N SER A 298 0.04 -26.63 38.86
CA SER A 298 1.21 -27.22 38.22
C SER A 298 1.60 -28.51 38.94
N PRO A 299 1.86 -29.62 38.23
CA PRO A 299 2.53 -30.78 38.81
C PRO A 299 4.02 -30.42 38.94
N ARG A 300 4.44 -30.00 40.13
CA ARG A 300 5.85 -29.92 40.49
C ARG A 300 6.06 -30.89 41.64
N GLU A 301 6.74 -31.97 41.32
CA GLU A 301 7.26 -32.96 42.25
C GLU A 301 8.19 -32.30 43.30
N SER A 302 8.42 -33.05 44.38
CA SER A 302 9.44 -32.87 45.43
C SER A 302 8.98 -32.30 46.77
N ASP A 303 8.68 -33.24 47.68
CA ASP A 303 9.16 -33.35 49.07
C ASP A 303 9.32 -32.08 49.91
N ALA A 304 8.42 -31.91 50.88
CA ALA A 304 8.76 -31.43 52.22
C ALA A 304 7.61 -31.74 53.18
N GLU A 305 7.86 -32.66 54.12
CA GLU A 305 7.07 -32.76 55.34
C GLU A 305 7.24 -31.46 56.14
N SER A 306 6.14 -30.77 56.45
CA SER A 306 6.08 -29.95 57.65
C SER A 306 4.64 -29.81 58.12
N ASP A 307 4.41 -30.50 59.22
CA ASP A 307 3.39 -30.33 60.24
C ASP A 307 3.16 -28.85 60.64
N GLY A 308 1.93 -28.53 61.04
CA GLY A 308 1.58 -27.24 61.65
C GLY A 308 0.16 -26.70 61.38
N GLY A 309 -0.86 -27.33 62.01
CA GLY A 309 -1.95 -26.69 62.77
C GLY A 309 -2.91 -25.66 62.14
N ASP A 310 -4.21 -25.99 62.28
CA ASP A 310 -5.37 -25.12 62.59
C ASP A 310 -5.62 -23.81 61.79
N ASP A 311 -6.74 -23.74 61.06
CA ASP A 311 -8.02 -23.32 61.66
C ASP A 311 -9.19 -23.37 60.65
N ALA A 312 -10.40 -23.57 61.17
CA ALA A 312 -11.58 -23.97 60.43
C ALA A 312 -12.49 -22.81 59.94
N SER A 313 -13.30 -23.14 58.92
CA SER A 313 -14.71 -22.73 58.74
C SER A 313 -15.10 -21.63 57.72
N THR A 314 -15.49 -22.14 56.55
CA THR A 314 -16.79 -21.95 55.84
C THR A 314 -17.35 -20.56 55.48
N SER A 315 -17.45 -20.36 54.14
CA SER A 315 -18.70 -20.20 53.37
C SER A 315 -19.46 -18.86 53.30
N SER A 316 -19.55 -18.41 52.04
CA SER A 316 -20.68 -17.73 51.36
C SER A 316 -20.84 -16.21 51.50
N ARG A 317 -20.65 -15.49 50.38
CA ARG A 317 -21.73 -14.81 49.61
C ARG A 317 -21.18 -13.85 48.55
N PHE A 318 -21.57 -14.08 47.29
CA PHE A 318 -21.77 -13.04 46.25
C PHE A 318 -23.06 -12.23 46.57
N PRO A 319 -23.44 -11.12 45.86
CA PRO A 319 -22.77 -10.19 44.90
C PRO A 319 -23.06 -8.68 45.27
N PRO A 320 -22.72 -7.60 44.48
CA PRO A 320 -23.46 -7.23 43.27
C PRO A 320 -22.66 -6.52 42.13
N HIS A 321 -23.21 -6.66 40.93
CA HIS A 321 -23.29 -5.69 39.83
C HIS A 321 -22.47 -4.37 39.80
N ARG A 322 -21.89 -4.16 38.60
CA ARG A 322 -22.00 -2.98 37.71
C ARG A 322 -20.98 -1.82 37.82
N LYS A 323 -20.16 -1.73 36.76
CA LYS A 323 -19.95 -0.59 35.82
C LYS A 323 -18.47 -0.25 35.56
N ARG A 324 -18.23 0.07 34.27
CA ARG A 324 -17.12 0.81 33.64
C ARG A 324 -15.85 0.01 33.35
N GLU A 325 -15.63 -0.32 32.07
CA GLU A 325 -15.02 0.53 31.02
C GLU A 325 -13.54 0.79 31.31
N GLY A 326 -12.72 -0.18 30.92
CA GLY A 326 -11.38 0.08 30.37
C GLY A 326 -11.44 -0.18 28.87
N PRO A 327 -10.79 0.60 28.00
CA PRO A 327 -10.97 0.47 26.55
C PRO A 327 -10.41 -0.87 26.07
N ILE A 328 -11.32 -1.70 25.53
CA ILE A 328 -10.98 -2.77 24.60
C ILE A 328 -11.08 -2.10 23.22
N GLY A 329 -9.92 -1.81 22.63
CA GLY A 329 -9.80 -1.29 21.27
C GLY A 329 -9.00 -2.28 20.44
N GLY A 330 -9.70 -3.25 19.86
CA GLY A 330 -9.24 -3.97 18.69
C GLY A 330 -9.88 -3.32 17.48
N GLU A 331 -9.07 -2.83 16.55
CA GLU A 331 -9.51 -2.43 15.22
C GLU A 331 -8.43 -2.84 14.21
N SER A 332 -8.79 -3.82 13.39
CA SER A 332 -8.32 -3.91 12.02
C SER A 332 -9.01 -2.80 11.24
N ASP A 333 -8.26 -1.89 10.62
CA ASP A 333 -8.47 -1.57 9.21
C ASP A 333 -7.27 -0.82 8.63
N SER A 334 -7.05 -1.06 7.35
CA SER A 334 -6.01 -0.43 6.53
C SER A 334 -6.58 0.86 5.97
N ASP A 335 -5.88 2.00 6.10
CA ASP A 335 -6.36 3.21 5.46
C ASP A 335 -5.27 4.09 4.83
N GLU A 336 -5.66 4.59 3.67
CA GLU A 336 -4.94 5.39 2.71
C GLU A 336 -4.52 6.75 3.29
N VAL A 337 -3.22 7.05 3.29
CA VAL A 337 -2.71 8.40 3.56
C VAL A 337 -2.91 9.28 2.32
N ARG A 338 -4.14 9.75 2.10
CA ARG A 338 -4.43 10.89 1.22
C ARG A 338 -3.97 12.18 1.90
N ASN A 339 -2.81 12.65 1.48
CA ASN A 339 -2.30 14.00 1.77
C ASN A 339 -3.27 15.07 1.25
N ILE A 340 -4.00 15.73 2.16
CA ILE A 340 -4.55 17.05 1.93
C ILE A 340 -3.55 18.06 2.49
N ARG A 341 -2.83 18.77 1.61
CA ARG A 341 -2.11 19.99 1.96
C ARG A 341 -2.36 21.07 0.91
N CYS A 342 -3.14 22.06 1.36
CA CYS A 342 -3.08 23.49 1.11
C CYS A 342 -2.81 24.03 -0.31
N LEU A 343 -3.79 24.79 -0.79
CA LEU A 343 -3.73 25.76 -1.88
C LEU A 343 -2.63 26.80 -1.67
N THR A 344 -1.69 26.90 -2.62
CA THR A 344 -1.06 28.17 -3.05
C THR A 344 -0.48 28.02 -4.46
N PRO A 345 -0.69 29.00 -5.37
CA PRO A 345 -0.19 28.93 -6.74
C PRO A 345 1.16 29.64 -6.86
N THR A 346 2.22 28.96 -7.30
CA THR A 346 3.43 29.65 -7.76
C THR A 346 4.19 28.83 -8.80
N ARG A 347 4.00 29.25 -10.06
CA ARG A 347 5.03 29.54 -11.07
C ARG A 347 6.19 28.54 -11.22
N SER A 348 6.03 27.71 -12.24
CA SER A 348 7.04 27.06 -13.10
C SER A 348 8.44 27.70 -13.08
N LEU A 349 9.46 26.89 -12.80
CA LEU A 349 10.78 26.96 -13.43
C LEU A 349 11.28 25.52 -13.70
N TYR A 350 11.29 25.19 -15.00
CA TYR A 350 12.08 24.20 -15.74
C TYR A 350 13.09 23.33 -14.97
N THR A 351 12.91 22.00 -15.09
CA THR A 351 14.00 21.01 -15.13
C THR A 351 13.96 20.32 -16.49
N PRO A 352 15.06 20.32 -17.27
CA PRO A 352 15.07 19.70 -18.60
C PRO A 352 15.37 18.20 -18.51
N GLU A 353 14.83 17.46 -19.47
CA GLU A 353 15.19 16.09 -19.87
C GLU A 353 14.68 14.92 -19.01
N SER A 354 13.44 14.50 -19.29
CA SER A 354 13.14 13.07 -19.41
C SER A 354 11.91 12.90 -20.30
N ARG A 355 12.14 12.98 -21.61
CA ARG A 355 11.15 12.61 -22.61
C ARG A 355 11.38 11.12 -22.94
N PHE A 356 10.50 10.25 -22.44
CA PHE A 356 9.52 9.55 -23.29
C PHE A 356 8.94 8.25 -22.69
N LEU A 357 9.44 7.65 -21.59
CA LEU A 357 8.89 6.37 -21.08
C LEU A 357 9.01 6.11 -19.54
N PRO A 358 8.27 6.82 -18.65
CA PRO A 358 7.90 6.14 -17.39
C PRO A 358 6.48 6.40 -16.87
N ARG A 359 5.70 7.28 -17.52
CA ARG A 359 4.34 7.59 -17.05
C ARG A 359 3.34 6.49 -17.41
N SER A 360 3.47 5.90 -18.60
CA SER A 360 2.61 4.82 -19.09
C SER A 360 2.73 3.52 -18.30
N LEU A 361 3.92 3.15 -17.81
CA LEU A 361 4.10 1.90 -17.03
C LEU A 361 3.49 2.01 -15.63
N LYS A 362 3.66 3.16 -14.97
CA LYS A 362 3.04 3.41 -13.67
C LYS A 362 1.52 3.50 -13.80
N ASP A 363 1.02 4.19 -14.82
CA ASP A 363 -0.42 4.26 -15.12
C ASP A 363 -0.97 2.86 -15.49
N ARG A 364 -0.19 2.02 -16.19
CA ARG A 364 -0.56 0.63 -16.50
C ARG A 364 -0.64 -0.24 -15.24
N GLN A 365 0.32 -0.14 -14.33
CA GLN A 365 0.28 -0.87 -13.06
C GLN A 365 -0.91 -0.42 -12.20
N GLN A 366 -1.17 0.89 -12.12
CA GLN A 366 -2.34 1.42 -11.41
C GLN A 366 -3.66 0.86 -11.97
N MET A 367 -3.78 0.72 -13.29
CA MET A 367 -4.97 0.12 -13.91
C MET A 367 -5.11 -1.39 -13.60
N VAL A 368 -4.00 -2.12 -13.48
CA VAL A 368 -4.00 -3.53 -13.01
C VAL A 368 -4.45 -3.61 -11.56
N ASP A 369 -3.92 -2.75 -10.68
CA ASP A 369 -4.26 -2.74 -9.26
C ASP A 369 -5.76 -2.40 -9.06
N ILE A 370 -6.27 -1.40 -9.80
CA ILE A 370 -7.69 -1.03 -9.80
C ILE A 370 -8.57 -2.21 -10.25
N ARG A 371 -8.15 -2.99 -11.27
CA ARG A 371 -8.88 -4.18 -11.70
C ARG A 371 -8.93 -5.22 -10.58
N ILE A 372 -7.79 -5.55 -9.97
CA ILE A 372 -7.70 -6.56 -8.91
C ILE A 372 -8.59 -6.18 -7.73
N GLU A 373 -8.57 -4.90 -7.32
CA GLU A 373 -9.40 -4.43 -6.21
C GLU A 373 -10.88 -4.42 -6.56
N ALA A 374 -11.25 -4.05 -7.79
CA ALA A 374 -12.63 -4.12 -8.27
C ALA A 374 -13.15 -5.56 -8.31
N GLU A 375 -12.34 -6.54 -8.72
CA GLU A 375 -12.68 -7.96 -8.67
C GLU A 375 -12.84 -8.46 -7.23
N ARG A 376 -11.94 -8.04 -6.33
CA ARG A 376 -12.03 -8.36 -4.89
C ARG A 376 -13.33 -7.82 -4.29
N LEU A 377 -13.66 -6.55 -4.57
CA LEU A 377 -14.93 -5.95 -4.16
C LEU A 377 -16.12 -6.71 -4.73
N GLY A 378 -16.03 -7.15 -5.99
CA GLY A 378 -17.01 -8.04 -6.60
C GLY A 378 -17.26 -9.27 -5.74
N ARG A 379 -16.23 -10.06 -5.44
CA ARG A 379 -16.35 -11.29 -4.63
C ARG A 379 -16.99 -11.02 -3.26
N THR A 380 -16.68 -9.90 -2.63
CA THR A 380 -17.29 -9.48 -1.36
C THR A 380 -18.79 -9.22 -1.51
N VAL A 381 -19.20 -8.51 -2.57
CA VAL A 381 -20.62 -8.26 -2.85
C VAL A 381 -21.37 -9.57 -3.15
N ASP A 382 -20.78 -10.52 -3.88
CA ASP A 382 -21.42 -11.82 -4.13
C ASP A 382 -21.68 -12.59 -2.82
N ARG A 383 -20.70 -12.60 -1.91
CA ARG A 383 -20.87 -13.21 -0.58
C ARG A 383 -22.00 -12.53 0.18
N LEU A 384 -22.04 -11.20 0.20
CA LEU A 384 -23.10 -10.47 0.88
C LEU A 384 -24.48 -10.75 0.25
N ILE A 385 -24.58 -10.89 -1.08
CA ILE A 385 -25.82 -11.29 -1.76
C ILE A 385 -26.24 -12.70 -1.32
N ALA A 386 -25.29 -13.64 -1.23
CA ALA A 386 -25.55 -15.01 -0.80
C ALA A 386 -26.01 -15.07 0.65
N ASP A 387 -25.30 -14.41 1.56
CA ASP A 387 -25.62 -14.35 3.00
C ASP A 387 -27.01 -13.73 3.24
N THR A 388 -27.30 -12.61 2.56
CA THR A 388 -28.64 -11.98 2.61
C THR A 388 -29.71 -12.91 2.03
N GLY A 389 -29.37 -13.67 0.98
CA GLY A 389 -30.22 -14.72 0.42
C GLY A 389 -30.55 -15.83 1.41
N THR A 390 -29.56 -16.29 2.18
CA THR A 390 -29.72 -17.29 3.25
C THR A 390 -30.61 -16.75 4.36
N ILE A 391 -30.37 -15.52 4.82
CA ILE A 391 -31.21 -14.86 5.85
C ILE A 391 -32.66 -14.76 5.38
N MET A 392 -32.90 -14.37 4.13
CA MET A 392 -34.26 -14.33 3.56
C MET A 392 -34.90 -15.72 3.44
N ALA A 393 -34.12 -16.77 3.18
CA ALA A 393 -34.61 -18.15 3.11
C ALA A 393 -34.97 -18.68 4.50
N GLU A 394 -34.11 -18.44 5.50
CA GLU A 394 -34.34 -18.79 6.90
C GLU A 394 -35.57 -18.08 7.47
N ALA A 395 -35.74 -16.78 7.18
CA ALA A 395 -36.92 -16.01 7.57
C ALA A 395 -38.21 -16.60 6.96
N ARG A 396 -38.18 -17.04 5.70
CA ARG A 396 -39.34 -17.71 5.06
C ARG A 396 -39.66 -19.05 5.71
N VAL A 397 -38.67 -19.86 6.06
CA VAL A 397 -38.87 -21.15 6.74
C VAL A 397 -39.44 -20.94 8.15
N TYR A 398 -38.95 -19.94 8.88
CA TYR A 398 -39.46 -19.57 10.20
C TYR A 398 -40.93 -19.13 10.15
N MET A 399 -41.30 -18.31 9.15
CA MET A 399 -42.70 -17.91 8.93
C MET A 399 -43.62 -19.08 8.56
N VAL A 400 -43.14 -20.07 7.81
CA VAL A 400 -43.94 -21.25 7.41
C VAL A 400 -44.06 -22.28 8.54
N SER A 401 -43.06 -22.36 9.43
CA SER A 401 -43.01 -23.36 10.51
C SER A 401 -43.76 -22.94 11.78
N ASN A 402 -43.80 -21.64 12.08
CA ASN A 402 -44.45 -21.08 13.26
C ASN A 402 -45.72 -20.32 12.85
N GLY A 403 -46.78 -21.05 12.49
CA GLY A 403 -48.03 -20.49 11.99
C GLY A 403 -48.88 -19.64 12.96
N GLU A 404 -48.48 -19.43 14.21
CA GLU A 404 -49.26 -18.64 15.18
C GLU A 404 -48.36 -18.03 16.27
N LEU A 405 -48.01 -16.74 16.21
CA LEU A 405 -47.71 -15.88 17.39
C LEU A 405 -47.59 -14.39 16.96
N TYR A 406 -48.72 -13.66 17.14
CA TYR A 406 -48.94 -12.23 17.45
C TYR A 406 -48.21 -11.08 16.70
N GLU A 407 -49.03 -10.22 16.08
CA GLU A 407 -48.91 -8.74 15.91
C GLU A 407 -47.65 -8.12 15.25
N GLU A 408 -46.57 -8.86 15.01
CA GLU A 408 -45.35 -8.35 14.36
C GLU A 408 -45.25 -8.66 12.85
N GLU A 409 -46.28 -9.29 12.29
CA GLU A 409 -46.39 -9.64 10.86
C GLU A 409 -46.15 -8.44 9.94
N GLY A 410 -46.60 -7.25 10.35
CA GLY A 410 -46.37 -6.01 9.61
C GLY A 410 -44.91 -5.54 9.64
N SER A 411 -44.14 -5.81 10.71
CA SER A 411 -42.72 -5.43 10.81
C SER A 411 -41.83 -6.39 10.04
N THR A 412 -42.04 -7.70 10.20
CA THR A 412 -41.27 -8.75 9.54
C THR A 412 -41.47 -8.73 8.02
N VAL A 413 -42.69 -8.43 7.54
CA VAL A 413 -42.95 -8.23 6.10
C VAL A 413 -42.24 -6.99 5.56
N ARG A 414 -42.21 -5.88 6.31
CA ARG A 414 -41.48 -4.65 5.93
C ARG A 414 -39.96 -4.87 5.92
N GLU A 415 -39.44 -5.63 6.87
CA GLU A 415 -38.02 -6.01 6.96
C GLU A 415 -37.62 -6.93 5.81
N HIS A 416 -38.45 -7.92 5.48
CA HIS A 416 -38.23 -8.81 4.34
C HIS A 416 -38.30 -8.08 3.00
N GLU A 417 -39.23 -7.12 2.85
CA GLU A 417 -39.29 -6.24 1.68
C GLU A 417 -38.07 -5.33 1.57
N LEU A 418 -37.58 -4.80 2.70
CA LEU A 418 -36.36 -4.01 2.77
C LEU A 418 -35.14 -4.84 2.35
N LEU A 419 -34.98 -6.06 2.87
CA LEU A 419 -33.92 -6.98 2.47
C LEU A 419 -33.98 -7.33 0.99
N TYR A 420 -35.18 -7.48 0.43
CA TYR A 420 -35.35 -7.70 -1.01
C TYR A 420 -34.89 -6.49 -1.84
N ARG A 421 -35.22 -5.26 -1.41
CA ARG A 421 -34.74 -4.02 -2.05
C ARG A 421 -33.23 -3.86 -1.94
N ILE A 422 -32.65 -4.12 -0.77
CA ILE A 422 -31.20 -4.11 -0.54
C ILE A 422 -30.52 -5.14 -1.45
N THR A 423 -31.04 -6.37 -1.51
CA THR A 423 -30.51 -7.42 -2.39
C THR A 423 -30.60 -7.02 -3.87
N ALA A 424 -31.69 -6.38 -4.29
CA ALA A 424 -31.84 -5.88 -5.65
C ALA A 424 -30.82 -4.78 -5.98
N GLN A 425 -30.58 -3.85 -5.04
CA GLN A 425 -29.56 -2.80 -5.17
C GLN A 425 -28.16 -3.39 -5.24
N MET A 426 -27.83 -4.36 -4.39
CA MET A 426 -26.53 -5.04 -4.42
C MET A 426 -26.31 -5.81 -5.73
N LYS A 427 -27.35 -6.45 -6.27
CA LYS A 427 -27.30 -7.10 -7.60
C LYS A 427 -27.12 -6.09 -8.72
N ALA A 428 -27.75 -4.92 -8.64
CA ALA A 428 -27.55 -3.83 -9.62
C ALA A 428 -26.12 -3.29 -9.55
N PHE A 429 -25.63 -3.00 -8.34
CA PHE A 429 -24.25 -2.59 -8.09
C PHE A 429 -23.24 -3.63 -8.61
N ARG A 430 -23.48 -4.92 -8.38
CA ARG A 430 -22.63 -5.98 -8.90
C ARG A 430 -22.56 -5.98 -10.43
N LYS A 431 -23.67 -5.74 -11.11
CA LYS A 431 -23.69 -5.61 -12.57
C LYS A 431 -22.92 -4.37 -13.04
N GLU A 432 -23.08 -3.24 -12.38
CA GLU A 432 -22.34 -2.02 -12.71
C GLU A 432 -20.83 -2.17 -12.48
N LEU A 433 -20.44 -2.81 -11.38
CA LEU A 433 -19.05 -3.15 -11.07
C LEU A 433 -18.45 -4.10 -12.11
N GLN A 434 -19.22 -5.09 -12.57
CA GLN A 434 -18.77 -5.97 -13.66
C GLN A 434 -18.58 -5.19 -14.97
N VAL A 435 -19.54 -4.34 -15.35
CA VAL A 435 -19.43 -3.48 -16.53
C VAL A 435 -18.23 -2.53 -16.41
N PHE A 436 -17.91 -2.05 -15.21
CA PHE A 436 -16.71 -1.26 -14.95
C PHE A 436 -15.44 -2.08 -15.18
N ILE A 437 -15.34 -3.29 -14.63
CA ILE A 437 -14.20 -4.21 -14.81
C ILE A 437 -13.99 -4.56 -16.29
N ASP A 438 -15.08 -4.81 -17.02
CA ASP A 438 -15.04 -5.15 -18.45
C ASP A 438 -14.60 -3.96 -19.31
N ARG A 439 -14.87 -2.72 -18.86
CA ARG A 439 -14.47 -1.47 -19.53
C ARG A 439 -13.07 -1.01 -19.15
N LEU A 440 -12.48 -1.50 -18.05
CA LEU A 440 -11.09 -1.22 -17.73
C LEU A 440 -10.24 -1.85 -18.84
N ASP A 441 -9.57 -1.02 -19.63
CA ASP A 441 -8.67 -1.48 -20.67
C ASP A 441 -7.33 -1.83 -20.01
N VAL A 442 -7.22 -3.07 -19.52
CA VAL A 442 -5.98 -3.60 -18.94
C VAL A 442 -5.48 -4.69 -19.89
N PRO A 443 -4.24 -4.56 -20.40
CA PRO A 443 -3.64 -5.59 -21.24
C PRO A 443 -3.60 -6.92 -20.50
N LYS A 444 -4.07 -7.96 -21.16
CA LYS A 444 -4.24 -9.29 -20.55
C LYS A 444 -2.87 -9.81 -20.09
N PRO A 445 -2.81 -10.58 -19.00
CA PRO A 445 -1.55 -11.19 -18.55
C PRO A 445 -0.95 -12.17 -19.57
N GLU A 446 -1.74 -12.60 -20.56
CA GLU A 446 -1.34 -13.52 -21.63
C GLU A 446 -0.45 -12.85 -22.70
N ASP A 447 -0.43 -11.51 -22.82
CA ASP A 447 0.40 -10.79 -23.80
C ASP A 447 1.89 -10.70 -23.39
N LYS A 448 2.32 -11.45 -22.36
CA LYS A 448 3.72 -11.50 -21.92
C LYS A 448 4.56 -12.55 -22.66
N GLU A 449 3.96 -13.43 -23.45
CA GLU A 449 4.69 -14.51 -24.14
C GLU A 449 5.10 -14.18 -25.60
N GLU A 450 4.70 -13.02 -26.14
CA GLU A 450 4.95 -12.67 -27.55
C GLU A 450 5.98 -11.54 -27.81
N GLU A 451 6.92 -11.25 -26.89
CA GLU A 451 8.11 -10.45 -27.23
C GLU A 451 9.26 -11.37 -27.69
N GLU A 452 9.54 -11.29 -29.00
CA GLU A 452 10.51 -12.06 -29.79
C GLU A 452 11.95 -12.18 -29.22
N PRO A 453 12.67 -13.26 -29.58
CA PRO A 453 14.04 -13.52 -29.12
C PRO A 453 15.06 -12.57 -29.75
N LEU A 454 15.92 -12.01 -28.89
CA LEU A 454 17.12 -11.27 -29.27
C LEU A 454 18.00 -12.14 -30.20
N SER A 455 18.11 -11.72 -31.45
CA SER A 455 19.04 -12.28 -32.41
C SER A 455 20.47 -11.85 -32.05
N VAL A 456 21.32 -12.87 -31.91
CA VAL A 456 22.77 -12.75 -31.80
C VAL A 456 23.33 -12.50 -33.20
N SER A 457 24.08 -11.41 -33.40
CA SER A 457 25.05 -11.24 -34.48
C SER A 457 26.17 -10.34 -34.03
#